data_AF-A0A8J4XIK9-F1
#
_entry.id   AF-A0A8J4XIK9-F1
#
_cell.length_a   1.000
_cell.length_b   1.000
_cell.length_c   1.000
_cell.angle_alpha   90.00
_cell.angle_beta   90.00
_cell.angle_gamma   90.00
#
_symmetry.space_group_name_H-M   'P 1'
#
loop_
_entity.id
_entity.type
_entity.pdbx_description
1 polymer ?
#
loop_
_entity_poly.entity_id
_entity_poly.type
_entity_poly.pdbx_seq_one_letter_code
_entity_poly.pdbx_strand_id
1 'polypeptide(L)'
;MFGFFSITTAFAEVDPLTEVSFMKTGTLHTNENKFQISNEITVREFFNGKIIRISGQTLEGFPYITYSKILNDDIQTHGIIFVGGKFVKLSFEETLPQKDELEKEDNLQILVQYTQRVHSQKTAHVDIKVYDPTQNKLNDFNLNYGFLANTSIEVIVLDEDGKKFHSSTGFTNNKGLFETEFYIPERYPRETLTVTINAEDQDSKSSKILQIFTLGAVPEHGSSP
;
A
#
# COMPACT_ATOMS: atom_id res chain seq x y z
N MET A 1 39.22 51.31 15.84
CA MET A 1 38.80 50.57 14.64
C MET A 1 37.76 49.55 15.09
N PHE A 2 36.47 49.91 15.01
CA PHE A 2 35.36 49.06 15.44
C PHE A 2 34.83 48.32 14.20
N GLY A 3 35.02 47.01 14.15
CA GLY A 3 34.51 46.16 13.08
C GLY A 3 33.04 45.86 13.30
N PHE A 4 32.18 46.39 12.43
CA PHE A 4 30.79 45.97 12.33
C PHE A 4 30.74 44.59 11.69
N PHE A 5 30.33 43.57 12.44
CA PHE A 5 29.89 42.29 11.89
C PHE A 5 28.50 42.50 11.28
N SER A 6 28.42 42.52 9.95
CA SER A 6 27.14 42.42 9.25
C SER A 6 26.64 40.99 9.38
N ILE A 7 25.57 40.80 10.15
CA ILE A 7 24.85 39.53 10.22
C ILE A 7 23.98 39.47 8.97
N THR A 8 24.42 38.74 7.95
CA THR A 8 23.58 38.40 6.81
C THR A 8 22.59 37.33 7.28
N THR A 9 21.33 37.72 7.53
CA THR A 9 20.25 36.76 7.67
C THR A 9 19.95 36.19 6.28
N ALA A 10 20.41 34.97 6.04
CA ALA A 10 19.96 34.18 4.91
C ALA A 10 18.54 33.71 5.19
N PHE A 11 17.56 34.30 4.52
CA PHE A 11 16.25 33.68 4.39
C PHE A 11 16.38 32.63 3.30
N ALA A 12 16.25 31.35 3.66
CA ALA A 12 16.05 30.31 2.66
C ALA A 12 14.69 30.58 2.02
N GLU A 13 14.70 31.00 0.76
CA GLU A 13 13.50 31.08 -0.06
C GLU A 13 13.06 29.64 -0.32
N VAL A 14 12.03 29.19 0.40
CA VAL A 14 11.41 27.88 0.19
C VAL A 14 10.68 27.96 -1.14
N ASP A 15 11.00 27.07 -2.08
CA ASP A 15 10.31 26.97 -3.37
C ASP A 15 8.82 26.66 -3.10
N PRO A 16 7.91 27.60 -3.39
CA PRO A 16 6.52 27.46 -2.98
C PRO A 16 5.79 26.36 -3.78
N LEU A 17 6.40 25.83 -4.85
CA LEU A 17 5.93 24.60 -5.52
C LEU A 17 6.04 23.37 -4.63
N THR A 18 7.05 23.32 -3.76
CA THR A 18 7.21 22.20 -2.81
C THR A 18 6.13 22.19 -1.74
N GLU A 19 5.29 23.21 -1.65
CA GLU A 19 4.19 23.26 -0.69
C GLU A 19 2.85 22.83 -1.33
N VAL A 20 2.77 22.77 -2.65
CA VAL A 20 1.56 22.32 -3.37
C VAL A 20 1.44 20.80 -3.32
N SER A 21 0.40 20.28 -2.64
CA SER A 21 0.27 18.85 -2.33
C SER A 21 0.32 17.92 -3.55
N PHE A 22 -0.43 18.22 -4.61
CA PHE A 22 -0.47 17.36 -5.80
C PHE A 22 0.85 17.35 -6.60
N MET A 23 1.72 18.34 -6.40
CA MET A 23 3.07 18.36 -6.96
C MET A 23 3.99 17.35 -6.26
N LYS A 24 3.72 17.04 -4.98
CA LYS A 24 4.42 15.97 -4.26
C LYS A 24 3.92 14.60 -4.67
N THR A 25 2.60 14.43 -4.75
CA THR A 25 1.99 13.13 -5.01
C THR A 25 2.02 12.73 -6.49
N GLY A 26 2.29 13.66 -7.40
CA GLY A 26 2.23 13.44 -8.85
C GLY A 26 0.83 13.06 -9.34
N THR A 27 -0.22 13.29 -8.55
CA THR A 27 -1.56 12.77 -8.84
C THR A 27 -2.67 13.80 -8.61
N LEU A 28 -3.65 13.79 -9.51
CA LEU A 28 -4.85 14.61 -9.44
C LEU A 28 -6.08 13.72 -9.23
N HIS A 29 -7.03 14.22 -8.46
CA HIS A 29 -8.22 13.47 -8.10
C HIS A 29 -9.48 14.23 -8.52
N THR A 30 -10.48 13.48 -8.96
CA THR A 30 -11.89 13.90 -9.00
C THR A 30 -12.65 12.99 -8.02
N ASN A 31 -13.95 13.21 -7.84
CA ASN A 31 -14.76 12.32 -6.99
C ASN A 31 -14.81 10.87 -7.51
N GLU A 32 -14.54 10.65 -8.80
CA GLU A 32 -14.73 9.36 -9.46
C GLU A 32 -13.42 8.74 -9.96
N ASN A 33 -12.39 9.54 -10.22
CA ASN A 33 -11.18 9.12 -10.92
C ASN A 33 -9.91 9.75 -10.34
N LYS A 34 -8.80 9.00 -10.42
CA LYS A 34 -7.44 9.44 -10.13
C LYS A 34 -6.63 9.50 -11.42
N PHE A 35 -5.81 10.54 -11.58
CA PHE A 35 -4.98 10.79 -12.76
C PHE A 35 -3.52 11.01 -12.35
N GLN A 36 -2.58 10.55 -13.16
CA GLN A 36 -1.16 10.85 -12.96
C GLN A 36 -0.77 12.07 -13.80
N ILE A 37 -0.11 13.06 -13.20
CA ILE A 37 0.36 14.24 -13.96
C ILE A 37 1.61 13.88 -14.75
N SER A 38 1.72 14.41 -15.97
CA SER A 38 2.97 14.32 -16.72
C SER A 38 4.02 15.27 -16.14
N ASN A 39 5.29 15.03 -16.49
CA ASN A 39 6.39 15.92 -16.13
C ASN A 39 6.36 17.24 -16.93
N GLU A 40 5.56 17.32 -18.00
CA GLU A 40 5.44 18.49 -18.85
C GLU A 40 4.35 19.43 -18.31
N ILE A 41 4.77 20.31 -17.40
CA ILE A 41 3.89 21.30 -16.77
C ILE A 41 4.37 22.72 -17.04
N THR A 42 3.42 23.65 -17.01
CA THR A 42 3.67 25.09 -17.03
C THR A 42 3.27 25.68 -15.70
N VAL A 43 4.23 26.30 -15.02
CA VAL A 43 4.01 27.04 -13.78
C VAL A 43 3.98 28.53 -14.08
N ARG A 44 3.04 29.26 -13.47
CA ARG A 44 3.06 30.72 -13.40
C ARG A 44 2.77 31.20 -11.99
N GLU A 45 3.59 32.12 -11.52
CA GLU A 45 3.43 32.75 -10.22
C GLU A 45 2.84 34.15 -10.35
N PHE A 46 2.02 34.52 -9.37
CA PHE A 46 1.41 35.83 -9.24
C PHE A 46 1.56 36.34 -7.81
N PHE A 47 1.55 37.67 -7.65
CA PHE A 47 1.56 38.34 -6.35
C PHE A 47 2.72 37.89 -5.43
N ASN A 48 3.93 37.77 -5.99
CA ASN A 48 5.14 37.29 -5.30
C ASN A 48 4.92 35.90 -4.66
N GLY A 49 4.54 34.92 -5.47
CA GLY A 49 4.37 33.53 -5.00
C GLY A 49 3.07 33.25 -4.23
N LYS A 50 2.29 34.28 -3.85
CA LYS A 50 1.02 34.08 -3.11
C LYS A 50 -0.06 33.32 -3.91
N ILE A 51 0.04 33.34 -5.23
CA ILE A 51 -0.81 32.51 -6.09
C ILE A 51 0.07 31.81 -7.11
N ILE A 52 0.00 30.48 -7.13
CA ILE A 52 0.65 29.63 -8.13
C ILE A 52 -0.42 29.05 -9.03
N ARG A 53 -0.21 29.14 -10.32
CA ARG A 53 -1.03 28.47 -11.33
C ARG A 53 -0.21 27.42 -12.03
N ILE A 54 -0.73 26.19 -12.06
CA ILE A 54 -0.06 25.07 -12.71
C ILE A 54 -1.01 24.53 -13.78
N SER A 55 -0.52 24.36 -14.99
CA SER A 55 -1.28 23.78 -16.10
C SER A 55 -0.44 22.75 -16.82
N GLY A 56 -1.05 21.66 -17.25
CA GLY A 56 -0.34 20.58 -17.95
C GLY A 56 -1.30 19.56 -18.51
N GLN A 57 -0.77 18.39 -18.82
CA GLN A 57 -1.56 17.21 -19.19
C GLN A 57 -1.26 16.05 -18.25
N THR A 58 -2.23 15.17 -18.04
CA THR A 58 -2.01 13.88 -17.39
C THR A 58 -1.24 12.94 -18.32
N LEU A 59 -0.72 11.81 -17.82
CA LEU A 59 -0.07 10.81 -18.67
C LEU A 59 -1.03 10.22 -19.73
N GLU A 60 -2.33 10.21 -19.43
CA GLU A 60 -3.39 9.81 -20.35
C GLU A 60 -3.77 10.91 -21.35
N GLY A 61 -3.12 12.08 -21.28
CA GLY A 61 -3.31 13.20 -22.20
C GLY A 61 -4.44 14.17 -21.83
N PHE A 62 -5.01 14.09 -20.63
CA PHE A 62 -6.09 14.99 -20.21
C PHE A 62 -5.53 16.33 -19.73
N PRO A 63 -5.93 17.47 -20.33
CA PRO A 63 -5.41 18.76 -19.91
C PRO A 63 -6.07 19.20 -18.59
N TYR A 64 -5.27 19.83 -17.73
CA TYR A 64 -5.72 20.35 -16.45
C TYR A 64 -5.13 21.74 -16.15
N ILE A 65 -5.77 22.43 -15.21
CA ILE A 65 -5.28 23.68 -14.64
C ILE A 65 -5.65 23.76 -13.16
N THR A 66 -4.71 24.20 -12.34
CA THR A 66 -4.89 24.44 -10.91
C THR A 66 -4.43 25.84 -10.53
N TYR A 67 -4.98 26.34 -9.42
CA TYR A 67 -4.64 27.57 -8.77
C TYR A 67 -4.51 27.29 -7.27
N SER A 68 -3.31 27.47 -6.75
CA SER A 68 -2.98 27.34 -5.33
C SER A 68 -2.77 28.73 -4.75
N LYS A 69 -3.58 29.10 -3.76
CA LYS A 69 -3.44 30.37 -3.04
C LYS A 69 -2.79 30.10 -1.69
N ILE A 70 -1.68 30.76 -1.44
CA ILE A 70 -0.87 30.63 -0.22
C ILE A 70 -1.16 31.83 0.68
N LEU A 71 -1.69 31.60 1.87
CA LEU A 71 -1.99 32.63 2.86
C LEU A 71 -1.68 32.13 4.28
N ASN A 72 -0.71 32.75 4.96
CA ASN A 72 -0.36 32.44 6.35
C ASN A 72 -0.13 30.93 6.58
N ASP A 73 0.70 30.31 5.74
CA ASP A 73 1.03 28.88 5.76
C ASP A 73 -0.13 27.92 5.43
N ASP A 74 -1.31 28.43 5.05
CA ASP A 74 -2.43 27.66 4.48
C ASP A 74 -2.41 27.73 2.94
N ILE A 75 -2.64 26.58 2.27
CA ILE A 75 -2.62 26.47 0.81
C ILE A 75 -3.94 25.92 0.30
N GLN A 76 -4.75 26.83 -0.24
CA GLN A 76 -6.03 26.48 -0.83
C GLN A 76 -5.87 26.25 -2.33
N THR A 77 -5.97 25.00 -2.74
CA THR A 77 -5.85 24.60 -4.14
C THR A 77 -7.22 24.33 -4.76
N HIS A 78 -7.45 24.94 -5.93
CA HIS A 78 -8.61 24.70 -6.77
C HIS A 78 -8.15 24.31 -8.17
N GLY A 79 -8.93 23.50 -8.87
CA GLY A 79 -8.53 23.05 -10.19
C GLY A 79 -9.63 22.35 -10.95
N ILE A 80 -9.42 22.26 -12.25
CA ILE A 80 -10.30 21.58 -13.19
C ILE A 80 -9.48 20.75 -14.17
N ILE A 81 -10.05 19.64 -14.62
CA ILE A 81 -9.49 18.75 -15.65
C ILE A 81 -10.52 18.55 -16.76
N PHE A 82 -10.08 18.41 -18.01
CA PHE A 82 -10.96 18.14 -19.15
C PHE A 82 -10.90 16.67 -19.54
N VAL A 83 -11.96 15.93 -19.26
CA VAL A 83 -12.06 14.47 -19.50
C VAL A 83 -13.40 14.18 -20.17
N GLY A 84 -13.41 13.31 -21.18
CA GLY A 84 -14.64 12.89 -21.85
C GLY A 84 -15.46 14.03 -22.46
N GLY A 85 -14.80 15.12 -22.89
CA GLY A 85 -15.45 16.29 -23.48
C GLY A 85 -16.06 17.29 -22.47
N LYS A 86 -15.80 17.15 -21.17
CA LYS A 86 -16.35 18.02 -20.11
C LYS A 86 -15.27 18.46 -19.13
N PHE A 87 -15.46 19.65 -18.54
CA PHE A 87 -14.66 20.11 -17.40
C PHE A 87 -15.18 19.49 -16.11
N VAL A 88 -14.30 18.81 -15.39
CA VAL A 88 -14.58 18.16 -14.10
C VAL A 88 -13.75 18.85 -13.03
N LYS A 89 -14.37 19.13 -11.88
CA LYS A 89 -13.69 19.76 -10.74
C LYS A 89 -12.74 18.76 -10.08
N LEU A 90 -11.52 19.21 -9.80
CA LEU A 90 -10.55 18.45 -9.04
C LEU A 90 -10.83 18.55 -7.54
N SER A 91 -10.62 17.45 -6.82
CA SER A 91 -10.73 17.37 -5.37
C SER A 91 -9.34 17.44 -4.76
N PHE A 92 -9.19 18.33 -3.77
CA PHE A 92 -7.95 18.58 -3.03
C PHE A 92 -8.25 18.53 -1.53
N GLU A 93 -8.95 17.48 -1.09
CA GLU A 93 -9.09 17.24 0.34
C GLU A 93 -7.69 17.16 0.95
N GLU A 94 -7.42 18.02 1.93
CA GLU A 94 -6.23 17.95 2.76
C GLU A 94 -6.32 16.69 3.61
N THR A 95 -5.96 15.56 3.03
CA THR A 95 -5.48 14.45 3.84
C THR A 95 -4.20 14.95 4.49
N LEU A 96 -4.25 15.18 5.80
CA LEU A 96 -3.09 15.36 6.67
C LEU A 96 -1.94 14.48 6.16
N PRO A 97 -0.70 14.97 6.08
CA PRO A 97 0.40 14.20 5.51
C PRO A 97 0.46 12.86 6.24
N GLN A 98 0.04 11.79 5.57
CA GLN A 98 0.50 10.47 5.91
C GLN A 98 2.01 10.59 5.77
N LYS A 99 2.67 10.52 6.92
CA LYS A 99 4.10 10.28 7.09
C LYS A 99 4.58 9.52 5.86
N ASP A 100 5.54 10.06 5.11
CA ASP A 100 6.15 9.37 3.98
C ASP A 100 6.54 7.97 4.45
N GLU A 101 5.69 6.97 4.21
CA GLU A 101 6.09 5.59 4.21
C GLU A 101 7.00 5.51 3.00
N LEU A 102 8.31 5.59 3.25
CA LEU A 102 9.35 5.17 2.30
C LEU A 102 8.76 4.04 1.47
N GLU A 103 8.62 4.25 0.16
CA GLU A 103 8.01 3.26 -0.72
C GLU A 103 8.87 1.99 -0.63
N LYS A 104 8.36 1.00 0.12
CA LYS A 104 9.11 -0.21 0.43
C LYS A 104 9.23 -1.08 -0.81
N GLU A 105 10.43 -1.59 -1.05
CA GLU A 105 10.70 -2.45 -2.20
C GLU A 105 10.07 -3.83 -2.03
N ASP A 106 9.64 -4.45 -3.12
CA ASP A 106 9.17 -5.85 -3.13
C ASP A 106 10.36 -6.81 -3.16
N ASN A 107 11.01 -6.94 -2.02
CA ASN A 107 12.29 -7.64 -1.88
C ASN A 107 12.31 -8.65 -0.72
N LEU A 108 11.15 -9.24 -0.39
CA LEU A 108 11.04 -10.34 0.58
C LEU A 108 10.57 -11.62 -0.11
N GLN A 109 11.20 -12.74 0.20
CA GLN A 109 10.75 -14.04 -0.29
C GLN A 109 9.88 -14.74 0.75
N ILE A 110 8.60 -14.89 0.43
CA ILE A 110 7.63 -15.56 1.31
C ILE A 110 7.46 -17.03 0.88
N LEU A 111 7.85 -17.96 1.74
CA LEU A 111 7.59 -19.40 1.58
C LEU A 111 6.56 -19.86 2.60
N VAL A 112 5.70 -20.80 2.20
CA VAL A 112 4.54 -21.20 3.01
C VAL A 112 4.37 -22.71 2.95
N GLN A 113 4.19 -23.34 4.11
CA GLN A 113 3.67 -24.69 4.26
C GLN A 113 2.29 -24.59 4.88
N TYR A 114 1.28 -25.23 4.30
CA TYR A 114 -0.10 -25.03 4.76
C TYR A 114 -1.00 -26.23 4.49
N THR A 115 -2.11 -26.26 5.21
CA THR A 115 -3.18 -27.24 5.00
C THR A 115 -3.97 -26.87 3.74
N GLN A 116 -3.73 -27.57 2.64
CA GLN A 116 -4.40 -27.28 1.37
C GLN A 116 -5.90 -27.65 1.37
N ARG A 117 -6.29 -28.69 2.12
CA ARG A 117 -7.67 -29.18 2.19
C ARG A 117 -8.05 -29.50 3.63
N VAL A 118 -9.21 -29.03 4.06
CA VAL A 118 -9.65 -29.14 5.46
C VAL A 118 -11.14 -29.44 5.55
N HIS A 119 -11.53 -30.33 6.46
CA HIS A 119 -12.94 -30.63 6.73
C HIS A 119 -13.52 -29.69 7.78
N SER A 120 -14.85 -29.61 7.85
CA SER A 120 -15.53 -28.97 8.98
C SER A 120 -15.07 -29.59 10.31
N GLN A 121 -15.05 -28.77 11.35
CA GLN A 121 -14.55 -29.10 12.68
C GLN A 121 -13.06 -29.46 12.75
N LYS A 122 -12.27 -29.11 11.73
CA LYS A 122 -10.81 -29.25 11.73
C LYS A 122 -10.14 -27.88 11.66
N THR A 123 -8.89 -27.84 12.06
CA THR A 123 -8.04 -26.64 12.01
C THR A 123 -7.22 -26.68 10.73
N ALA A 124 -7.13 -25.54 10.05
CA ALA A 124 -6.18 -25.32 8.98
C ALA A 124 -4.94 -24.62 9.55
N HIS A 125 -3.76 -25.12 9.20
CA HIS A 125 -2.47 -24.54 9.60
C HIS A 125 -1.82 -23.82 8.44
N VAL A 126 -1.16 -22.70 8.72
CA VAL A 126 -0.39 -21.89 7.77
C VAL A 126 0.92 -21.46 8.44
N ASP A 127 2.01 -22.08 7.99
CA ASP A 127 3.36 -21.81 8.47
C ASP A 127 4.09 -20.96 7.42
N ILE A 128 4.55 -19.78 7.82
CA ILE A 128 5.08 -18.75 6.94
C ILE A 128 6.54 -18.51 7.32
N LYS A 129 7.44 -18.64 6.34
CA LYS A 129 8.82 -18.22 6.49
C LYS A 129 9.19 -17.13 5.50
N VAL A 130 9.92 -16.14 6.00
CA VAL A 130 10.45 -15.04 5.19
C VAL A 130 11.95 -15.21 5.02
N TYR A 131 12.43 -15.04 3.80
CA TYR A 131 13.83 -15.13 3.42
C TYR A 131 14.29 -13.89 2.65
N ASP A 132 15.59 -13.62 2.74
CA ASP A 132 16.30 -12.80 1.77
C ASP A 132 16.29 -13.55 0.42
N PRO A 133 15.69 -12.98 -0.64
CA PRO A 133 15.55 -13.64 -1.94
C PRO A 133 16.90 -13.99 -2.58
N THR A 134 17.99 -13.31 -2.20
CA THR A 134 19.33 -13.59 -2.72
C THR A 134 19.96 -14.82 -2.06
N GLN A 135 19.48 -15.22 -0.88
CA GLN A 135 20.06 -16.30 -0.08
C GLN A 135 19.32 -17.64 -0.22
N ASN A 136 18.01 -17.63 -0.52
CA ASN A 136 17.22 -18.86 -0.72
C ASN A 136 16.75 -19.02 -2.17
N LYS A 137 17.72 -19.12 -3.08
CA LYS A 137 17.49 -19.26 -4.54
C LYS A 137 16.72 -20.51 -4.94
N LEU A 138 16.69 -21.54 -4.08
CA LEU A 138 16.02 -22.81 -4.35
C LEU A 138 14.56 -22.86 -3.84
N ASN A 139 14.07 -21.80 -3.20
CA ASN A 139 12.74 -21.77 -2.57
C ASN A 139 12.56 -22.91 -1.53
N ASP A 140 13.60 -23.25 -0.77
CA ASP A 140 13.54 -24.30 0.24
C ASP A 140 13.01 -23.75 1.58
N PHE A 141 11.82 -24.18 1.98
CA PHE A 141 11.21 -23.79 3.26
C PHE A 141 12.01 -24.29 4.49
N ASN A 142 12.78 -25.36 4.35
CA ASN A 142 13.53 -25.94 5.46
C ASN A 142 14.95 -25.36 5.59
N LEU A 143 15.32 -24.41 4.73
CA LEU A 143 16.62 -23.78 4.78
C LEU A 143 16.84 -23.10 6.14
N ASN A 144 18.00 -23.36 6.73
CA ASN A 144 18.36 -22.93 8.08
C ASN A 144 19.24 -21.68 8.12
N TYR A 145 19.32 -20.94 7.02
CA TYR A 145 20.00 -19.65 6.91
C TYR A 145 19.26 -18.74 5.93
N GLY A 146 19.61 -17.45 5.90
CA GLY A 146 19.01 -16.46 5.01
C GLY A 146 17.56 -16.09 5.34
N PHE A 147 17.03 -16.55 6.47
CA PHE A 147 15.70 -16.19 6.95
C PHE A 147 15.71 -14.80 7.62
N LEU A 148 14.58 -14.11 7.57
CA LEU A 148 14.41 -12.76 8.12
C LEU A 148 13.51 -12.79 9.36
N ALA A 149 14.09 -12.45 10.51
CA ALA A 149 13.42 -12.36 11.80
C ALA A 149 12.80 -10.97 12.02
N ASN A 150 11.81 -10.87 12.92
CA ASN A 150 11.10 -9.62 13.25
C ASN A 150 10.43 -8.94 12.03
N THR A 151 10.13 -9.69 10.98
CA THR A 151 9.31 -9.23 9.86
C THR A 151 7.85 -9.26 10.30
N SER A 152 7.13 -8.14 10.11
CA SER A 152 5.69 -8.05 10.36
C SER A 152 4.95 -8.92 9.35
N ILE A 153 4.03 -9.75 9.83
CA ILE A 153 3.20 -10.63 9.02
C ILE A 153 1.73 -10.31 9.28
N GLU A 154 0.97 -10.14 8.22
CA GLU A 154 -0.49 -10.09 8.24
C GLU A 154 -1.04 -11.20 7.35
N VAL A 155 -1.95 -12.00 7.89
CA VAL A 155 -2.67 -13.04 7.18
C VAL A 155 -4.15 -12.69 7.17
N ILE A 156 -4.75 -12.63 5.98
CA ILE A 156 -6.18 -12.41 5.77
C ILE A 156 -6.74 -13.60 5.02
N VAL A 157 -7.81 -14.18 5.54
CA VAL A 157 -8.54 -15.28 4.90
C VAL A 157 -9.92 -14.77 4.49
N LEU A 158 -10.26 -14.91 3.21
CA LEU A 158 -11.54 -14.54 2.63
C LEU A 158 -12.30 -15.79 2.16
N ASP A 159 -13.62 -15.77 2.29
CA ASP A 159 -14.51 -16.76 1.66
C ASP A 159 -14.72 -16.49 0.16
N GLU A 160 -15.55 -17.30 -0.52
CA GLU A 160 -15.84 -17.13 -1.95
C GLU A 160 -16.63 -15.85 -2.27
N ASP A 161 -17.34 -15.27 -1.30
CA ASP A 161 -18.03 -13.99 -1.42
C ASP A 161 -17.07 -12.79 -1.21
N GLY A 162 -15.79 -13.05 -0.90
CA GLY A 162 -14.80 -12.04 -0.55
C GLY A 162 -14.97 -11.45 0.85
N LYS A 163 -15.78 -12.07 1.71
CA LYS A 163 -15.94 -11.65 3.11
C LYS A 163 -14.81 -12.23 3.95
N LYS A 164 -14.39 -11.45 4.94
CA LYS A 164 -13.32 -11.85 5.85
C LYS A 164 -13.78 -13.00 6.75
N PHE A 165 -13.18 -14.17 6.52
CA PHE A 165 -13.38 -15.38 7.32
C PHE A 165 -12.46 -15.39 8.55
N HIS A 166 -11.19 -15.03 8.39
CA HIS A 166 -10.22 -15.00 9.48
C HIS A 166 -9.12 -13.93 9.24
N SER A 167 -8.45 -13.50 10.31
CA SER A 167 -7.17 -12.81 10.19
C SER A 167 -6.27 -13.04 11.38
N SER A 168 -4.97 -13.01 11.13
CA SER A 168 -3.93 -13.08 12.14
C SER A 168 -2.82 -12.09 11.79
N THR A 169 -2.16 -11.55 12.81
CA THR A 169 -1.04 -10.63 12.66
C THR A 169 0.04 -10.97 13.68
N GLY A 170 1.31 -10.79 13.32
CA GLY A 170 2.40 -10.93 14.28
C GLY A 170 3.76 -10.69 13.63
N PHE A 171 4.81 -11.20 14.27
CA PHE A 171 6.18 -11.05 13.79
C PHE A 171 6.84 -12.42 13.63
N THR A 172 7.72 -12.54 12.62
CA THR A 172 8.56 -13.73 12.50
C THR A 172 9.51 -13.87 13.68
N ASN A 173 9.70 -15.11 14.15
CA ASN A 173 10.61 -15.43 15.24
C ASN A 173 12.09 -15.37 14.78
N ASN A 174 13.01 -15.75 15.67
CA ASN A 174 14.45 -15.79 15.39
C ASN A 174 14.90 -16.80 14.31
N LYS A 175 13.97 -17.55 13.71
CA LYS A 175 14.17 -18.43 12.54
C LYS A 175 13.39 -17.95 11.31
N GLY A 176 12.91 -16.71 11.34
CA GLY A 176 12.08 -16.12 10.29
C GLY A 176 10.72 -16.80 10.09
N LEU A 177 10.24 -17.55 11.11
CA LEU A 177 8.99 -18.31 11.06
C LEU A 177 7.87 -17.59 11.80
N PHE A 178 6.69 -17.58 11.20
CA PHE A 178 5.41 -17.19 11.81
C PHE A 178 4.40 -18.31 11.57
N GLU A 179 3.74 -18.77 12.62
CA GLU A 179 2.78 -19.89 12.58
C GLU A 179 1.40 -19.35 12.94
N THR A 180 0.39 -19.70 12.13
CA THR A 180 -0.98 -19.35 12.43
C THR A 180 -1.94 -20.47 12.04
N GLU A 181 -3.06 -20.54 12.74
CA GLU A 181 -4.06 -21.57 12.52
C GLU A 181 -5.46 -20.98 12.68
N PHE A 182 -6.43 -21.57 11.99
CA PHE A 182 -7.83 -21.19 12.11
C PHE A 182 -8.76 -22.38 12.01
N TYR A 183 -9.86 -22.33 12.77
CA TYR A 183 -10.83 -23.41 12.87
C TYR A 183 -11.91 -23.29 11.80
N ILE A 184 -12.25 -24.39 11.14
CA ILE A 184 -13.40 -24.48 10.24
C ILE A 184 -14.64 -24.87 11.05
N PRO A 185 -15.68 -24.03 11.12
CA PRO A 185 -16.89 -24.32 11.87
C PRO A 185 -17.59 -25.63 11.48
N GLU A 186 -18.46 -26.12 12.36
CA GLU A 186 -19.37 -27.20 12.01
C GLU A 186 -20.31 -26.79 10.86
N ARG A 187 -20.62 -27.73 9.96
CA ARG A 187 -21.50 -27.51 8.79
C ARG A 187 -21.03 -26.39 7.85
N TYR A 188 -19.75 -26.03 7.91
CA TYR A 188 -19.17 -25.10 6.94
C TYR A 188 -19.30 -25.66 5.52
N PRO A 189 -19.68 -24.85 4.52
CA PRO A 189 -19.87 -25.32 3.15
C PRO A 189 -18.56 -25.82 2.53
N ARG A 190 -18.69 -26.45 1.36
CA ARG A 190 -17.55 -26.70 0.48
C ARG A 190 -17.28 -25.43 -0.32
N GLU A 191 -16.11 -24.84 -0.10
CA GLU A 191 -15.71 -23.61 -0.77
C GLU A 191 -14.19 -23.45 -0.81
N THR A 192 -13.74 -22.48 -1.59
CA THR A 192 -12.34 -22.07 -1.70
C THR A 192 -12.09 -20.82 -0.87
N LEU A 193 -11.33 -20.97 0.20
CA LEU A 193 -10.82 -19.84 0.98
C LEU A 193 -9.59 -19.24 0.30
N THR A 194 -9.59 -17.92 0.12
CA THR A 194 -8.42 -17.17 -0.37
C THR A 194 -7.62 -16.66 0.83
N VAL A 195 -6.34 -17.03 0.89
CA VAL A 195 -5.42 -16.58 1.94
C VAL A 195 -4.42 -15.61 1.35
N THR A 196 -4.42 -14.38 1.85
CA THR A 196 -3.43 -13.34 1.53
C THR A 196 -2.47 -13.19 2.69
N ILE A 197 -1.18 -13.25 2.40
CA ILE A 197 -0.10 -13.10 3.37
C ILE A 197 0.69 -11.87 2.95
N ASN A 198 0.75 -10.86 3.81
CA ASN A 198 1.58 -9.68 3.64
C ASN A 198 2.75 -9.78 4.62
N ALA A 199 3.97 -9.56 4.13
CA ALA A 199 5.17 -9.48 4.93
C ALA A 199 5.79 -8.09 4.76
N GLU A 200 6.22 -7.48 5.86
CA GLU A 200 6.78 -6.13 5.86
C GLU A 200 7.89 -6.00 6.91
N ASP A 201 9.04 -5.47 6.51
CA ASP A 201 10.10 -5.05 7.43
C ASP A 201 10.34 -3.54 7.35
N GLN A 202 11.51 -3.04 7.75
CA GLN A 202 11.79 -1.61 7.72
C GLN A 202 11.84 -1.03 6.30
N ASP A 203 12.32 -1.80 5.34
CA ASP A 203 12.72 -1.32 4.02
C ASP A 203 11.93 -1.99 2.87
N SER A 204 11.32 -3.15 3.15
CA SER A 204 10.71 -4.02 2.14
C SER A 204 9.30 -4.47 2.54
N LYS A 205 8.46 -4.74 1.53
CA LYS A 205 7.13 -5.34 1.68
C LYS A 205 6.86 -6.31 0.54
N SER A 206 6.29 -7.47 0.83
CA SER A 206 5.90 -8.45 -0.19
C SER A 206 4.56 -9.10 0.17
N SER A 207 3.89 -9.65 -0.84
CA SER A 207 2.61 -10.34 -0.64
C SER A 207 2.58 -11.69 -1.35
N LYS A 208 1.84 -12.64 -0.77
CA LYS A 208 1.61 -13.95 -1.37
C LYS A 208 0.17 -14.39 -1.16
N ILE A 209 -0.42 -14.92 -2.23
CA ILE A 209 -1.79 -15.41 -2.23
C ILE A 209 -1.77 -16.94 -2.43
N LEU A 210 -2.59 -17.66 -1.67
CA LEU A 210 -2.80 -19.10 -1.80
C LEU A 210 -4.27 -19.46 -1.54
N GLN A 211 -4.62 -20.72 -1.80
CA GLN A 211 -6.00 -21.21 -1.67
C GLN A 211 -6.08 -22.43 -0.74
N ILE A 212 -7.08 -22.44 0.14
CA ILE A 212 -7.41 -23.57 1.02
C ILE A 212 -8.82 -24.03 0.69
N PHE A 213 -9.01 -25.33 0.44
CA PHE A 213 -10.31 -25.89 0.11
C PHE A 213 -10.98 -26.48 1.34
N THR A 214 -12.16 -25.97 1.67
CA THR A 214 -13.02 -26.59 2.68
C THR A 214 -13.81 -27.72 2.03
N LEU A 215 -13.80 -28.89 2.65
CA LEU A 215 -14.42 -30.11 2.10
C LEU A 215 -15.83 -30.37 2.66
N GLY A 216 -16.31 -29.47 3.52
CA GLY A 216 -17.53 -29.63 4.31
C GLY A 216 -17.40 -30.71 5.39
N ALA A 217 -18.54 -31.13 5.92
CA ALA A 217 -18.60 -32.18 6.92
C ALA A 217 -17.97 -33.49 6.42
N VAL A 218 -17.27 -34.19 7.31
CA VAL A 218 -16.85 -35.57 7.05
C VAL A 218 -18.13 -36.40 6.93
N PRO A 219 -18.31 -37.21 5.86
CA PRO A 219 -19.47 -38.09 5.76
C PRO A 219 -19.48 -39.04 6.97
N GLU A 220 -20.55 -39.03 7.76
CA GLU A 220 -20.77 -40.08 8.75
C GLU A 220 -20.91 -41.41 7.98
N HIS A 221 -20.21 -42.44 8.46
CA HIS A 221 -20.06 -43.75 7.80
C HIS A 221 -21.30 -44.20 6.98
N GLY A 222 -21.10 -44.39 5.67
CA GLY A 222 -21.86 -45.37 4.87
C GLY A 222 -23.10 -44.90 4.13
N SER A 223 -23.36 -43.60 3.98
CA SER A 223 -24.43 -43.13 3.09
C SER A 223 -23.85 -42.74 1.72
N SER A 224 -23.78 -43.71 0.80
CA SER A 224 -23.69 -43.41 -0.63
C SER A 224 -25.03 -42.84 -1.13
N PRO A 225 -25.02 -42.03 -2.21
CA PRO A 225 -26.25 -41.53 -2.85
C PRO A 225 -27.16 -42.67 -3.35
#